data_AF-A0A441XTD6-F1
#
_entry.id   AF-A0A441XTD6-F1
#
_cell.length_a   1.000
_cell.length_b   1.000
_cell.length_c   1.000
_cell.angle_alpha   90.00
_cell.angle_beta   90.00
_cell.angle_gamma   90.00
#
_symmetry.space_group_name_H-M   'P 1'
#
loop_
_entity.id
_entity.type
_entity.pdbx_description
1 polymer ?
#
loop_
_entity_poly.entity_id
_entity_poly.type
_entity_poly.pdbx_seq_one_letter_code
_entity_poly.pdbx_strand_id
1 'polypeptide(L)'
;MRQLRRKLCQFREQSGTSAIEFALLSPIFILLLLGMVAYGIYFGASHSVQQIAADAARTAIAGLNEGERQALVTSFVTNNAGGYPFVESNKLTYQAKDSTADGSQFVVSIQYDARNLPVWNLFPALPMPGTTISRQSTIRVGGI
;
A
#
# COMPACT_ATOMS: atom_id res chain seq x y z
N MET A 1 16.67 -60.80 31.79
CA MET A 1 16.92 -60.12 30.49
C MET A 1 15.68 -59.46 29.84
N ARG A 2 14.46 -59.51 30.42
CA ARG A 2 13.23 -58.95 29.82
C ARG A 2 13.01 -57.44 30.03
N GLN A 3 13.68 -56.81 31.00
CA GLN A 3 13.46 -55.39 31.35
C GLN A 3 14.24 -54.40 30.46
N LEU A 4 15.29 -54.84 29.77
CA LEU A 4 16.13 -53.95 28.96
C LEU A 4 15.48 -53.58 27.61
N ARG A 5 14.61 -54.43 27.05
CA ARG A 5 13.89 -54.16 25.79
C ARG A 5 12.75 -53.16 25.92
N ARG A 6 12.24 -52.89 27.13
CA ARG A 6 11.12 -51.97 27.35
C ARG A 6 11.53 -50.49 27.28
N LYS A 7 12.78 -50.16 27.64
CA LYS A 7 13.29 -48.77 27.61
C LYS A 7 13.56 -48.24 26.19
N LEU A 8 13.77 -49.11 25.21
CA LEU A 8 14.04 -48.70 23.83
C LEU A 8 12.78 -48.35 23.02
N CYS A 9 11.60 -48.85 23.42
CA CYS A 9 10.32 -48.50 22.78
C CYS A 9 9.66 -47.24 23.35
N GLN A 10 10.24 -46.63 24.39
CA GLN A 10 9.66 -45.49 25.09
C GLN A 10 10.07 -44.13 24.48
N PHE A 11 10.93 -44.12 23.46
CA PHE A 11 11.29 -42.94 22.67
C PHE A 11 10.50 -42.82 21.36
N ARG A 12 9.30 -43.44 21.27
CA ARG A 12 8.30 -43.09 20.24
C ARG A 12 7.39 -42.00 20.82
N GLU A 13 8.03 -40.89 21.16
CA GLU A 13 7.39 -39.69 21.71
C GLU A 13 6.71 -38.94 20.55
N GLN A 14 5.38 -38.73 20.64
CA GLN A 14 4.60 -37.95 19.65
C GLN A 14 5.16 -36.53 19.46
N SER A 15 5.85 -35.99 20.47
CA SER A 15 6.51 -34.68 20.44
C SER A 15 7.58 -34.57 19.34
N GLY A 16 8.28 -35.66 19.00
CA GLY A 16 9.26 -35.68 17.90
C GLY A 16 8.62 -35.53 16.53
N THR A 17 7.45 -36.14 16.32
CA THR A 17 6.68 -36.01 15.07
C THR A 17 6.14 -34.58 14.92
N SER A 18 5.56 -33.99 15.97
CA SER A 18 5.05 -32.62 15.93
C SER A 18 6.14 -31.57 15.69
N ALA A 19 7.37 -31.80 16.19
CA ALA A 19 8.50 -30.92 15.92
C ALA A 19 8.88 -30.91 14.43
N ILE A 20 8.83 -32.08 13.76
CA ILE A 20 9.10 -32.20 12.33
C ILE A 20 8.00 -31.54 11.51
N GLU A 21 6.72 -31.76 11.86
CA GLU A 21 5.58 -31.12 11.21
C GLU A 21 5.67 -29.59 11.30
N PHE A 22 6.00 -29.06 12.48
CA PHE A 22 6.21 -27.62 12.65
C PHE A 22 7.37 -27.10 11.80
N ALA A 23 8.51 -27.80 11.77
CA ALA A 23 9.68 -27.39 10.98
C ALA A 23 9.40 -27.37 9.46
N LEU A 24 8.48 -28.22 8.98
CA LEU A 24 8.06 -28.25 7.58
C LEU A 24 7.03 -27.15 7.25
N LEU A 25 6.10 -26.86 8.17
CA LEU A 25 5.02 -25.89 7.95
C LEU A 25 5.44 -24.45 8.25
N SER A 26 6.28 -24.22 9.26
CA SER A 26 6.67 -22.90 9.71
C SER A 26 7.29 -22.02 8.62
N PRO A 27 8.15 -22.51 7.70
CA PRO A 27 8.73 -21.66 6.65
C PRO A 27 7.66 -21.14 5.69
N ILE A 28 6.70 -21.98 5.31
CA ILE A 28 5.58 -21.60 4.43
C ILE A 28 4.67 -20.61 5.16
N PHE A 29 4.36 -20.88 6.43
CA PHE A 29 3.54 -19.98 7.25
C PHE A 29 4.18 -18.60 7.41
N ILE A 30 5.48 -18.55 7.71
CA ILE A 30 6.24 -17.30 7.83
C ILE A 30 6.26 -16.55 6.49
N LEU A 31 6.45 -17.26 5.37
CA LEU A 31 6.42 -16.65 4.04
C LEU A 31 5.04 -16.05 3.71
N LEU A 32 3.95 -16.76 4.04
CA LEU A 32 2.59 -16.24 3.88
C LEU A 32 2.36 -15.00 4.75
N LEU A 33 2.80 -15.03 6.01
CA LEU A 33 2.67 -13.90 6.93
C LEU A 33 3.47 -12.68 6.44
N LEU A 34 4.71 -12.86 6.01
CA LEU A 34 5.50 -11.78 5.40
C LEU A 34 4.83 -11.23 4.14
N GLY A 35 4.29 -12.11 3.29
CA GLY A 35 3.53 -11.73 2.11
C GLY A 35 2.33 -10.85 2.46
N MET A 36 1.53 -11.24 3.46
CA MET A 36 0.39 -10.47 3.93
C MET A 36 0.81 -9.07 4.44
N VAL A 37 1.91 -8.98 5.20
CA VAL A 37 2.44 -7.70 5.69
C VAL A 37 2.92 -6.83 4.52
N ALA A 38 3.69 -7.38 3.59
CA ALA A 38 4.22 -6.64 2.44
C ALA A 38 3.09 -6.08 1.56
N TYR A 39 2.11 -6.91 1.22
CA TYR A 39 0.94 -6.47 0.45
C TYR A 39 0.06 -5.50 1.23
N GLY A 40 -0.09 -5.69 2.55
CA GLY A 40 -0.83 -4.78 3.42
C GLY A 40 -0.23 -3.36 3.41
N ILE A 41 1.09 -3.24 3.50
CA ILE A 41 1.78 -1.94 3.44
C ILE A 41 1.63 -1.31 2.05
N TYR A 42 1.81 -2.08 0.97
CA TYR A 42 1.67 -1.56 -0.39
C TYR A 42 0.24 -1.08 -0.68
N PHE A 43 -0.77 -1.88 -0.32
CA PHE A 43 -2.17 -1.50 -0.49
C PHE A 43 -2.57 -0.35 0.43
N GLY A 44 -2.00 -0.28 1.64
CA GLY A 44 -2.15 0.86 2.54
C GLY A 44 -1.69 2.15 1.87
N ALA A 45 -0.44 2.18 1.37
CA ALA A 45 0.08 3.33 0.62
C ALA A 45 -0.77 3.63 -0.63
N SER A 46 -1.19 2.61 -1.37
CA SER A 46 -2.05 2.79 -2.54
C SER A 46 -3.41 3.39 -2.21
N HIS A 47 -3.99 3.03 -1.07
CA HIS A 47 -5.25 3.57 -0.62
C HIS A 47 -5.08 5.02 -0.17
N SER A 48 -4.03 5.31 0.60
CA SER A 48 -3.64 6.66 0.98
C SER A 48 -3.50 7.59 -0.24
N VAL A 49 -2.81 7.15 -1.30
CA VAL A 49 -2.64 7.93 -2.54
C VAL A 49 -3.97 8.18 -3.26
N GLN A 50 -4.89 7.21 -3.24
CA GLN A 50 -6.26 7.40 -3.77
C GLN A 50 -7.06 8.40 -2.94
N GLN A 51 -6.96 8.34 -1.61
CA GLN A 51 -7.65 9.28 -0.72
C GLN A 51 -7.11 10.70 -0.91
N ILE A 52 -5.79 10.88 -1.00
CA ILE A 52 -5.17 12.18 -1.31
C ILE A 52 -5.73 12.75 -2.62
N ALA A 53 -5.78 11.94 -3.68
CA ALA A 53 -6.34 12.38 -4.96
C ALA A 53 -7.81 12.83 -4.82
N ALA A 54 -8.62 12.06 -4.09
CA ALA A 54 -10.03 12.37 -3.87
C ALA A 54 -10.25 13.65 -3.04
N ASP A 55 -9.48 13.83 -1.97
CA ASP A 55 -9.61 14.98 -1.08
C ASP A 55 -9.06 16.27 -1.72
N ALA A 56 -7.96 16.15 -2.48
CA ALA A 56 -7.45 17.24 -3.31
C ALA A 56 -8.47 17.66 -4.37
N ALA A 57 -9.07 16.70 -5.10
CA ALA A 57 -10.11 16.99 -6.07
C ALA A 57 -11.34 17.64 -5.42
N ARG A 58 -11.75 17.18 -4.23
CA ARG A 58 -12.85 17.82 -3.48
C ARG A 58 -12.53 19.26 -3.10
N THR A 59 -11.29 19.54 -2.69
CA THR A 59 -10.84 20.89 -2.35
C THR A 59 -10.90 21.83 -3.56
N ALA A 60 -10.61 21.30 -4.76
CA ALA A 60 -10.67 22.06 -6.01
C ALA A 60 -12.09 22.55 -6.37
N ILE A 61 -13.17 21.99 -5.80
CA ILE A 61 -14.54 22.42 -6.11
C ILE A 61 -14.76 23.91 -5.83
N ALA A 62 -14.03 24.49 -4.87
CA ALA A 62 -14.15 25.90 -4.50
C ALA A 62 -13.49 26.88 -5.50
N GLY A 63 -12.70 26.40 -6.46
CA GLY A 63 -12.00 27.27 -7.41
C GLY A 63 -12.86 27.64 -8.62
N LEU A 64 -12.88 28.93 -8.97
CA LEU A 64 -13.71 29.48 -10.04
C LEU A 64 -13.14 29.22 -11.43
N ASN A 65 -11.82 29.05 -11.54
CA ASN A 65 -11.12 28.75 -12.78
C ASN A 65 -10.02 27.70 -12.54
N GLU A 66 -9.45 27.16 -13.62
CA GLU A 66 -8.42 26.11 -13.56
C GLU A 66 -7.22 26.50 -12.69
N GLY A 67 -6.73 27.74 -12.80
CA GLY A 67 -5.58 28.21 -12.02
C GLY A 67 -5.84 28.25 -10.52
N GLU A 68 -7.03 28.70 -10.11
CA GLU A 68 -7.46 28.66 -8.71
C GLU A 68 -7.60 27.23 -8.21
N ARG A 69 -8.19 26.34 -9.01
CA ARG A 69 -8.31 24.90 -8.67
C ARG A 69 -6.94 24.24 -8.49
N GLN A 70 -5.98 24.55 -9.37
CA GLN A 70 -4.60 24.10 -9.25
C GLN A 70 -3.93 24.61 -7.97
N ALA A 71 -4.12 25.88 -7.62
CA ALA A 71 -3.58 26.46 -6.38
C ALA A 71 -4.17 25.77 -5.14
N LEU A 72 -5.47 25.48 -5.14
CA LEU A 72 -6.16 24.75 -4.07
C LEU A 72 -5.63 23.32 -3.90
N VAL A 73 -5.47 22.58 -4.99
CA VAL A 73 -4.88 21.24 -4.97
C VAL A 73 -3.44 21.27 -4.45
N THR A 74 -2.63 22.20 -4.95
CA THR A 74 -1.22 22.38 -4.55
C THR A 74 -1.13 22.64 -3.04
N SER A 75 -1.94 23.57 -2.53
CA SER A 75 -2.01 23.88 -1.10
C SER A 75 -2.45 22.67 -0.28
N PHE A 76 -3.49 21.95 -0.74
CA PHE A 76 -3.98 20.75 -0.05
C PHE A 76 -2.88 19.68 0.06
N VAL A 77 -2.27 19.30 -1.05
CA VAL A 77 -1.24 18.23 -1.07
C VAL A 77 -0.05 18.63 -0.21
N THR A 78 0.42 19.88 -0.30
CA THR A 78 1.57 20.38 0.47
C THR A 78 1.31 20.34 1.98
N ASN A 79 0.10 20.70 2.40
CA ASN A 79 -0.22 20.85 3.83
C ASN A 79 -0.73 19.55 4.48
N ASN A 80 -1.32 18.63 3.71
CA ASN A 80 -2.08 17.50 4.27
C ASN A 80 -1.51 16.13 3.91
N ALA A 81 -0.72 16.01 2.83
CA ALA A 81 -0.31 14.68 2.35
C ALA A 81 0.52 13.88 3.37
N GLY A 82 1.25 14.55 4.25
CA GLY A 82 2.05 13.90 5.31
C GLY A 82 1.20 13.26 6.43
N GLY A 83 -0.10 13.55 6.47
CA GLY A 83 -1.04 12.92 7.41
C GLY A 83 -1.52 11.53 6.98
N TYR A 84 -1.24 11.10 5.74
CA TYR A 84 -1.71 9.81 5.23
C TYR A 84 -0.70 8.69 5.52
N PRO A 85 -1.15 7.51 5.99
CA PRO A 85 -0.25 6.40 6.29
C PRO A 85 0.56 5.95 5.09
N PHE A 86 1.83 5.59 5.32
CA PHE A 86 2.76 5.06 4.31
C PHE A 86 3.02 6.01 3.12
N VAL A 87 2.82 7.30 3.31
CA VAL A 87 3.08 8.34 2.30
C VAL A 87 4.08 9.36 2.84
N GLU A 88 5.16 9.55 2.09
CA GLU A 88 6.10 10.66 2.28
C GLU A 88 5.77 11.79 1.28
N SER A 89 5.47 12.99 1.78
CA SER A 89 5.02 14.10 0.92
C SER A 89 6.05 14.51 -0.14
N ASN A 90 7.34 14.39 0.15
CA ASN A 90 8.43 14.70 -0.78
C ASN A 90 8.61 13.65 -1.90
N LYS A 91 7.89 12.53 -1.84
CA LYS A 91 7.86 11.48 -2.88
C LYS A 91 6.60 11.56 -3.74
N LEU A 92 5.74 12.54 -3.50
CA LEU A 92 4.55 12.78 -4.31
C LEU A 92 4.86 13.71 -5.47
N THR A 93 4.30 13.37 -6.62
CA THR A 93 4.14 14.29 -7.75
C THR A 93 2.67 14.34 -8.10
N TYR A 94 2.19 15.52 -8.48
CA TYR A 94 0.77 15.72 -8.74
C TYR A 94 0.55 16.61 -9.95
N GLN A 95 -0.59 16.38 -10.61
CA GLN A 95 -1.07 17.20 -11.71
C GLN A 95 -2.56 17.44 -11.49
N ALA A 96 -2.99 18.68 -11.66
CA ALA A 96 -4.38 19.08 -11.58
C ALA A 96 -4.72 19.92 -12.81
N LYS A 97 -5.73 19.51 -13.57
CA LYS A 97 -6.08 20.18 -14.83
C LYS A 97 -7.51 19.90 -15.24
N ASP A 98 -8.08 20.78 -16.05
CA ASP A 98 -9.34 20.49 -16.72
C ASP A 98 -9.17 19.27 -17.66
N SER A 99 -10.22 18.46 -17.79
CA SER A 99 -10.19 17.26 -18.61
C SER A 99 -10.26 17.63 -20.10
N THR A 100 -9.31 17.12 -20.88
CA THR A 100 -9.32 17.26 -22.34
C THR A 100 -10.42 16.45 -23.03
N ALA A 101 -10.99 15.47 -22.33
CA ALA A 101 -12.07 14.62 -22.84
C ALA A 101 -13.47 15.18 -22.50
N ASP A 102 -13.59 15.97 -21.42
CA ASP A 102 -14.85 16.55 -20.96
C ASP A 102 -14.56 17.86 -20.21
N GLY A 103 -14.82 19.01 -20.84
CA GLY A 103 -14.56 20.33 -20.25
C GLY A 103 -15.39 20.64 -19.00
N SER A 104 -16.40 19.82 -18.67
CA SER A 104 -17.13 19.92 -17.40
C SER A 104 -16.44 19.18 -16.24
N GLN A 105 -15.27 18.58 -16.47
CA GLN A 105 -14.55 17.79 -15.48
C GLN A 105 -13.19 18.40 -15.16
N PHE A 106 -12.84 18.35 -13.88
CA PHE A 106 -11.50 18.68 -13.39
C PHE A 106 -10.86 17.43 -12.78
N VAL A 107 -9.63 17.17 -13.18
CA VAL A 107 -8.89 15.93 -12.90
C VAL A 107 -7.71 16.22 -11.99
N VAL A 108 -7.59 15.46 -10.92
CA VAL A 108 -6.42 15.44 -10.04
C VAL A 108 -5.75 14.07 -10.12
N SER A 109 -4.50 14.04 -10.57
CA SER A 109 -3.65 12.86 -10.65
C SER A 109 -2.53 12.97 -9.63
N ILE A 110 -2.37 11.94 -8.80
CA ILE A 110 -1.31 11.81 -7.80
C ILE A 110 -0.46 10.59 -8.14
N GLN A 111 0.85 10.78 -8.15
CA GLN A 111 1.84 9.72 -8.29
C GLN A 111 2.75 9.70 -7.06
N TYR A 112 3.06 8.51 -6.57
CA TYR A 112 3.90 8.29 -5.41
C TYR A 112 5.05 7.34 -5.75
N ASP A 113 6.27 7.75 -5.43
CA ASP A 113 7.44 6.86 -5.44
C ASP A 113 7.48 6.02 -4.17
N ALA A 114 7.09 4.76 -4.29
CA ALA A 114 6.96 3.82 -3.19
C ALA A 114 8.27 3.09 -2.86
N ARG A 115 9.41 3.37 -3.53
CA ARG A 115 10.69 2.64 -3.34
C ARG A 115 11.20 2.65 -1.90
N ASN A 116 10.82 3.65 -1.11
CA ASN A 116 11.21 3.80 0.29
C ASN A 116 10.32 3.01 1.26
N LEU A 117 9.22 2.41 0.80
CA LEU A 117 8.41 1.54 1.64
C LEU A 117 9.25 0.34 2.13
N PRO A 118 9.07 -0.10 3.39
CA PRO A 118 9.87 -1.19 3.96
C PRO A 118 9.68 -2.54 3.25
N VAL A 119 8.66 -2.66 2.39
CA VAL A 119 8.31 -3.87 1.63
C VAL A 119 9.40 -4.33 0.66
N TRP A 120 10.18 -3.41 0.09
CA TRP A 120 11.18 -3.74 -0.92
C TRP A 120 12.43 -4.41 -0.35
N ASN A 121 12.70 -4.17 0.95
CA ASN A 121 13.84 -4.77 1.65
C ASN A 121 13.44 -6.02 2.46
N LEU A 122 12.14 -6.31 2.59
CA LEU A 122 11.62 -7.42 3.41
C LEU A 122 11.85 -8.79 2.76
N PHE A 123 11.62 -8.94 1.45
CA PHE A 123 11.89 -10.19 0.74
C PHE A 123 12.02 -9.97 -0.79
N PRO A 124 13.24 -9.99 -1.36
CA PRO A 124 13.48 -9.69 -2.78
C PRO A 124 12.80 -10.66 -3.76
N ALA A 125 12.44 -11.87 -3.30
CA ALA A 125 11.84 -12.90 -4.13
C ALA A 125 10.29 -12.90 -4.12
N LEU A 126 9.64 -11.96 -3.43
CA LEU A 126 8.19 -11.82 -3.47
C LEU A 126 7.80 -11.05 -4.76
N PRO A 127 6.88 -11.57 -5.58
CA PRO A 127 6.34 -10.80 -6.70
C PRO A 127 5.56 -9.62 -6.11
N MET A 128 6.02 -8.40 -6.37
CA MET A 128 5.41 -7.16 -5.90
C MET A 128 4.95 -6.34 -7.10
N PRO A 129 3.94 -5.46 -6.93
CA PRO A 129 3.55 -4.50 -7.97
C PRO A 129 4.70 -3.54 -8.35
N GLY A 130 4.45 -2.59 -9.26
CA GLY A 130 5.44 -1.55 -9.57
C GLY A 130 5.77 -0.67 -8.36
N THR A 131 6.92 0.01 -8.41
CA THR A 131 7.35 0.96 -7.37
C THR A 131 6.71 2.34 -7.49
N THR A 132 5.97 2.61 -8.57
CA THR A 132 5.22 3.84 -8.75
C THR A 132 3.74 3.57 -8.61
N ILE A 133 3.10 4.22 -7.63
CA ILE A 133 1.65 4.17 -7.43
C ILE A 133 1.05 5.41 -8.09
N SER A 134 0.14 5.22 -9.03
CA SER A 134 -0.60 6.32 -9.69
C SER A 134 -2.09 6.19 -9.42
N ARG A 135 -2.73 7.28 -8.98
CA ARG A 135 -4.17 7.36 -8.73
C ARG A 135 -4.72 8.68 -9.25
N GLN A 136 -6.00 8.65 -9.57
CA GLN A 136 -6.70 9.80 -10.10
C GLN A 136 -8.06 9.93 -9.43
N SER A 137 -8.47 11.18 -9.23
CA SER A 137 -9.85 11.53 -8.91
C SER A 137 -10.32 12.64 -9.83
N THR A 138 -11.62 12.62 -10.11
CA THR A 138 -12.25 13.57 -11.02
C THR A 138 -13.48 14.14 -10.34
N ILE A 139 -13.66 15.46 -10.44
CA ILE A 139 -14.88 16.16 -10.04
C ILE A 139 -15.55 16.75 -11.28
N ARG A 140 -16.86 16.96 -11.22
CA ARG A 140 -17.55 17.81 -12.20
C ARG A 140 -17.54 19.24 -11.68
N VAL A 141 -17.18 20.17 -12.55
CA VAL A 141 -17.29 21.61 -12.31
C VAL A 141 -18.73 21.98 -12.65
N GLY A 142 -19.58 22.11 -11.63
CA GLY A 142 -21.00 22.51 -11.80
C GLY A 142 -21.15 24.01 -11.92
N GLY A 143 -22.13 24.47 -12.70
CA GLY A 143 -22.48 25.90 -12.79
C GLY A 143 -21.81 26.66 -13.94
N ILE A 144 -21.93 26.16 -15.17
CA ILE A 144 -21.87 26.98 -16.39
C ILE A 144 -23.24 27.05 -17.03
#